data_AF-A0A1M5WHP8-F1
#
_entry.id   AF-A0A1M5WHP8-F1
#
_cell.length_a   1.000
_cell.length_b   1.000
_cell.length_c   1.000
_cell.angle_alpha   90.00
_cell.angle_beta   90.00
_cell.angle_gamma   90.00
#
_symmetry.space_group_name_H-M   'P 1'
#
loop_
_entity.id
_entity.type
_entity.pdbx_description
1 polymer ?
#
loop_
_entity_poly.entity_id
_entity_poly.type
_entity_poly.pdbx_seq_one_letter_code
_entity_poly.pdbx_strand_id
1 'polypeptide(L)'
;MYDTVYPSVRRRRRRRRRAGRKKDALLFFLALLALILVVSSTYKKTEKIMSESQIIAAECKKAVAKGADEETLESLADIMTRQLGKPYVYGAAGPDAFDCSGLVQYVYGAAGIKLPRVVSQQSRVGSAVQKEDLKFGDIIFFSDGGETLTHTGLYIGSGYFMHSPATGEVVTLSNLSEEYYVEMYRAAVRVLK
;
A
#
# COMPACT_ATOMS: atom_id res chain seq x y z
N MET A 1 -15.82 80.01 -3.67
CA MET A 1 -14.71 79.82 -4.62
C MET A 1 -13.70 78.85 -4.02
N TYR A 2 -13.51 77.73 -4.71
CA TYR A 2 -12.29 76.91 -4.85
C TYR A 2 -11.59 76.26 -3.65
N ASP A 3 -11.88 74.97 -3.51
CA ASP A 3 -10.97 73.81 -3.38
C ASP A 3 -9.46 74.06 -3.23
N THR A 4 -8.82 73.30 -2.33
CA THR A 4 -7.86 72.24 -2.74
C THR A 4 -7.39 71.40 -1.54
N VAL A 5 -8.12 70.33 -1.26
CA VAL A 5 -7.68 69.30 -0.29
C VAL A 5 -6.59 68.43 -0.94
N TYR A 6 -5.38 68.48 -0.36
CA TYR A 6 -4.16 67.75 -0.75
C TYR A 6 -4.40 66.27 -1.22
N PRO A 7 -4.15 65.93 -2.50
CA PRO A 7 -4.40 64.59 -3.06
C PRO A 7 -3.48 63.46 -2.56
N SER A 8 -2.39 63.77 -1.87
CA SER A 8 -1.27 62.84 -1.62
C SER A 8 -1.54 61.81 -0.50
N VAL A 9 -2.29 62.18 0.54
CA VAL A 9 -2.57 61.29 1.69
C VAL A 9 -3.58 60.19 1.33
N ARG A 10 -4.59 60.50 0.49
CA ARG A 10 -5.57 59.51 -0.01
C ARG A 10 -4.93 58.43 -0.89
N ARG A 11 -3.87 58.77 -1.64
CA ARG A 11 -3.16 57.81 -2.52
C ARG A 11 -2.40 56.75 -1.71
N ARG A 12 -1.78 57.10 -0.58
CA ARG A 12 -1.08 56.13 0.30
C ARG A 12 -2.02 55.12 0.96
N ARG A 13 -3.19 55.55 1.46
CA ARG A 13 -4.21 54.63 2.03
C ARG A 13 -4.79 53.66 1.00
N ARG A 14 -5.05 54.11 -0.23
CA ARG A 14 -5.52 53.25 -1.33
C ARG A 14 -4.47 52.22 -1.76
N ARG A 15 -3.18 52.59 -1.82
CA ARG A 15 -2.09 51.65 -2.14
C ARG A 15 -1.95 50.54 -1.10
N ARG A 16 -2.02 50.86 0.20
CA ARG A 16 -1.99 49.86 1.29
C ARG A 16 -3.18 48.89 1.23
N ARG A 17 -4.40 49.39 0.97
CA ARG A 17 -5.61 48.54 0.82
C ARG A 17 -5.55 47.63 -0.41
N ARG A 18 -5.03 48.12 -1.55
CA ARG A 18 -4.90 47.34 -2.79
C ARG A 18 -3.81 46.27 -2.69
N ALA A 19 -2.74 46.53 -1.92
CA ALA A 19 -1.70 45.55 -1.63
C ALA A 19 -2.20 44.45 -0.67
N GLY A 20 -3.02 44.78 0.34
CA GLY A 20 -3.71 43.80 1.20
C GLY A 20 -4.60 42.84 0.40
N ARG A 21 -5.52 43.38 -0.41
CA ARG A 21 -6.43 42.58 -1.24
C ARG A 21 -5.72 41.66 -2.25
N LYS A 22 -4.54 42.05 -2.76
CA LYS A 22 -3.70 41.21 -3.62
C LYS A 22 -3.00 40.08 -2.85
N LYS A 23 -2.54 40.36 -1.63
CA LYS A 23 -1.98 39.34 -0.73
C LYS A 23 -3.06 38.34 -0.31
N ASP A 24 -4.26 38.82 -0.03
CA ASP A 24 -5.40 37.96 0.30
C ASP A 24 -5.76 37.07 -0.89
N ALA A 25 -5.86 37.64 -2.11
CA ALA A 25 -6.11 36.86 -3.33
C ALA A 25 -5.01 35.82 -3.62
N LEU A 26 -3.74 36.16 -3.37
CA LEU A 26 -2.62 35.22 -3.51
C LEU A 26 -2.71 34.10 -2.46
N LEU A 27 -3.03 34.42 -1.21
CA LEU A 27 -3.21 33.43 -0.15
C LEU A 27 -4.39 32.49 -0.45
N PHE A 28 -5.52 33.02 -0.95
CA PHE A 28 -6.64 32.20 -1.41
C PHE A 28 -6.24 31.28 -2.57
N PHE A 29 -5.47 31.79 -3.56
CA PHE A 29 -5.01 30.98 -4.67
C PHE A 29 -4.04 29.88 -4.23
N LEU A 30 -3.10 30.18 -3.33
CA LEU A 30 -2.19 29.20 -2.77
C LEU A 30 -2.92 28.14 -1.93
N ALA A 31 -3.92 28.53 -1.15
CA ALA A 31 -4.75 27.60 -0.38
C ALA A 31 -5.57 26.66 -1.30
N LEU A 32 -6.15 27.20 -2.38
CA LEU A 32 -6.86 26.40 -3.38
C LEU A 32 -5.92 25.41 -4.08
N LEU A 33 -4.73 25.85 -4.46
CA LEU A 33 -3.72 24.99 -5.09
C LEU A 33 -3.27 23.88 -4.15
N ALA A 34 -3.01 24.19 -2.87
CA ALA A 34 -2.69 23.20 -1.86
C ALA A 34 -3.81 22.17 -1.69
N LEU A 35 -5.08 22.63 -1.67
CA LEU A 35 -6.23 21.73 -1.61
C LEU A 35 -6.31 20.81 -2.83
N ILE A 36 -6.15 21.35 -4.04
CA ILE A 36 -6.16 20.56 -5.28
C ILE A 36 -5.06 19.48 -5.25
N LEU A 37 -3.86 19.81 -4.78
CA LEU A 37 -2.76 18.86 -4.66
C LEU A 37 -3.08 17.73 -3.66
N VAL A 38 -3.63 18.07 -2.48
CA VAL A 38 -4.05 17.07 -1.48
C VAL A 38 -5.13 16.16 -2.05
N VAL A 39 -6.17 16.72 -2.67
CA VAL A 39 -7.26 15.95 -3.29
C VAL A 39 -6.71 15.02 -4.39
N SER A 40 -5.83 15.53 -5.25
CA SER A 40 -5.20 14.74 -6.32
C SER A 40 -4.34 13.59 -5.77
N SER A 41 -3.60 13.84 -4.69
CA SER A 41 -2.80 12.80 -4.02
C SER A 41 -3.70 11.72 -3.41
N THR A 42 -4.77 12.10 -2.71
CA THR A 42 -5.73 11.15 -2.15
C THR A 42 -6.42 10.33 -3.23
N TYR A 43 -6.80 10.97 -4.36
CA TYR A 43 -7.42 10.29 -5.49
C TYR A 43 -6.51 9.21 -6.08
N LYS A 44 -5.25 9.55 -6.35
CA LYS A 44 -4.26 8.57 -6.86
C LYS A 44 -4.05 7.41 -5.89
N LYS A 45 -4.02 7.69 -4.58
CA LYS A 45 -3.90 6.64 -3.56
C LYS A 45 -5.11 5.70 -3.58
N THR A 46 -6.33 6.26 -3.63
CA THR A 46 -7.55 5.44 -3.69
C THR A 46 -7.67 4.65 -4.99
N GLU A 47 -7.29 5.24 -6.12
CA GLU A 47 -7.30 4.58 -7.43
C GLU A 47 -6.37 3.36 -7.45
N LYS A 48 -5.14 3.51 -6.90
CA LYS A 48 -4.19 2.40 -6.76
C LYS A 48 -4.75 1.28 -5.89
N ILE A 49 -5.30 1.61 -4.71
CA ILE A 49 -5.88 0.60 -3.81
C ILE A 49 -7.06 -0.12 -4.48
N MET A 50 -7.93 0.60 -5.20
CA MET A 50 -9.03 -0.01 -5.94
C MET A 50 -8.54 -0.96 -7.04
N SER A 51 -7.54 -0.57 -7.81
CA SER A 51 -6.92 -1.42 -8.83
C SER A 51 -6.31 -2.69 -8.23
N GLU A 52 -5.57 -2.58 -7.13
CA GLU A 52 -4.98 -3.72 -6.43
C GLU A 52 -6.05 -4.65 -5.83
N SER A 53 -7.12 -4.08 -5.28
CA SER A 53 -8.26 -4.84 -4.76
C SER A 53 -8.93 -5.66 -5.86
N GLN A 54 -9.06 -5.10 -7.07
CA GLN A 54 -9.58 -5.80 -8.24
C GLN A 54 -8.67 -6.95 -8.69
N ILE A 55 -7.35 -6.79 -8.62
CA ILE A 55 -6.39 -7.87 -8.92
C ILE A 55 -6.58 -9.04 -7.94
N ILE A 56 -6.64 -8.75 -6.63
CA ILE A 56 -6.85 -9.78 -5.61
C ILE A 56 -8.17 -10.52 -5.87
N ALA A 57 -9.26 -9.80 -6.06
CA ALA A 57 -10.57 -10.40 -6.31
C ALA A 57 -10.59 -11.25 -7.60
N ALA A 58 -9.95 -10.78 -8.67
CA ALA A 58 -9.89 -11.51 -9.94
C ALA A 58 -9.06 -12.79 -9.84
N GLU A 59 -7.90 -12.75 -9.18
CA GLU A 59 -7.05 -13.93 -9.00
C GLU A 59 -7.65 -14.92 -8.00
N CYS A 60 -8.33 -14.44 -6.95
CA CYS A 60 -9.13 -15.28 -6.05
C CYS A 60 -10.19 -16.06 -6.84
N LYS A 61 -10.99 -15.37 -7.66
CA LYS A 61 -12.01 -16.00 -8.51
C LYS A 61 -11.42 -17.05 -9.45
N LYS A 62 -10.25 -16.79 -10.04
CA LYS A 62 -9.54 -17.77 -10.87
C LYS A 62 -9.08 -18.99 -10.07
N ALA A 63 -8.64 -18.80 -8.83
CA ALA A 63 -8.22 -19.90 -7.95
C ALA A 63 -9.41 -20.78 -7.53
N VAL A 64 -10.54 -20.17 -7.16
CA VAL A 64 -11.81 -20.86 -6.86
C VAL A 64 -12.28 -21.68 -8.07
N ALA A 65 -12.26 -21.10 -9.27
CA ALA A 65 -12.62 -21.81 -10.51
C ALA A 65 -11.72 -23.02 -10.82
N LYS A 66 -10.53 -23.10 -10.23
CA LYS A 66 -9.60 -24.24 -10.33
C LYS A 66 -9.80 -25.29 -9.22
N GLY A 67 -10.87 -25.19 -8.43
CA GLY A 67 -11.27 -26.18 -7.43
C GLY A 67 -10.68 -25.97 -6.04
N ALA A 68 -10.23 -24.76 -5.70
CA ALA A 68 -9.85 -24.41 -4.34
C ALA A 68 -11.09 -24.12 -3.47
N ASP A 69 -10.95 -24.24 -2.15
CA ASP A 69 -12.03 -23.96 -1.19
C ASP A 69 -12.48 -22.49 -1.26
N GLU A 70 -13.69 -22.27 -1.76
CA GLU A 70 -14.24 -20.94 -2.04
C GLU A 70 -14.34 -20.08 -0.79
N GLU A 71 -14.91 -20.63 0.29
CA GLU A 71 -15.10 -19.91 1.55
C GLU A 71 -13.76 -19.43 2.14
N THR A 72 -12.76 -20.31 2.21
CA THR A 72 -11.43 -19.96 2.72
C THR A 72 -10.76 -18.90 1.85
N LEU A 73 -10.80 -19.04 0.53
CA LEU A 73 -10.13 -18.10 -0.37
C LEU A 73 -10.80 -16.73 -0.41
N GLU A 74 -12.13 -16.67 -0.43
CA GLU A 74 -12.87 -15.41 -0.40
C GLU A 74 -12.65 -14.67 0.92
N SER A 75 -12.66 -15.38 2.05
CA SER A 75 -12.32 -14.82 3.36
C SER A 75 -10.90 -14.26 3.37
N LEU A 76 -9.93 -15.02 2.86
CA LEU A 76 -8.54 -14.59 2.77
C LEU A 76 -8.38 -13.35 1.87
N ALA A 77 -9.06 -13.32 0.72
CA ALA A 77 -9.06 -12.20 -0.22
C ALA A 77 -9.66 -10.92 0.38
N ASP A 78 -10.75 -11.03 1.14
CA ASP A 78 -11.34 -9.89 1.87
C ASP A 78 -10.37 -9.37 2.94
N ILE A 79 -9.76 -10.26 3.72
CA ILE A 79 -8.76 -9.88 4.73
C ILE A 79 -7.57 -9.15 4.08
N MET A 80 -7.02 -9.69 3.00
CA MET A 80 -5.93 -9.07 2.23
C MET A 80 -6.32 -7.68 1.73
N THR A 81 -7.49 -7.57 1.09
CA THR A 81 -8.01 -6.31 0.53
C THR A 81 -8.09 -5.22 1.58
N ARG A 82 -8.55 -5.55 2.79
CA ARG A 82 -8.65 -4.61 3.93
C ARG A 82 -7.31 -4.11 4.45
N GLN A 83 -6.18 -4.76 4.11
CA GLN A 83 -4.87 -4.28 4.55
C GLN A 83 -4.17 -3.36 3.55
N LEU A 84 -4.63 -3.29 2.29
CA LEU A 84 -4.03 -2.43 1.27
C LEU A 84 -3.96 -0.97 1.73
N GLY A 85 -2.80 -0.34 1.52
CA GLY A 85 -2.56 1.05 1.87
C GLY A 85 -2.25 1.34 3.34
N LYS A 86 -2.19 0.31 4.21
CA LYS A 86 -1.75 0.45 5.61
C LYS A 86 -0.23 0.63 5.70
N PRO A 87 0.28 1.45 6.62
CA PRO A 87 1.70 1.80 6.69
C PRO A 87 2.58 0.61 7.09
N TYR A 88 3.80 0.61 6.56
CA TYR A 88 4.87 -0.20 7.09
C TYR A 88 5.36 0.33 8.44
N VAL A 89 5.47 -0.54 9.44
CA VAL A 89 6.16 -0.24 10.71
C VAL A 89 6.93 -1.49 11.16
N TYR A 90 8.25 -1.35 11.33
CA TYR A 90 9.10 -2.45 11.78
C TYR A 90 8.60 -3.03 13.11
N GLY A 91 8.43 -4.34 13.19
CA GLY A 91 7.93 -5.02 14.38
C GLY A 91 6.40 -5.05 14.48
N ALA A 92 5.65 -4.30 13.67
CA ALA A 92 4.19 -4.28 13.74
C ALA A 92 3.55 -5.52 13.10
N ALA A 93 2.44 -5.97 13.70
CA ALA A 93 1.68 -7.14 13.28
C ALA A 93 0.16 -6.88 13.28
N GLY A 94 -0.24 -5.63 13.01
CA GLY A 94 -1.63 -5.22 12.86
C GLY A 94 -2.32 -4.68 14.12
N PRO A 95 -3.61 -4.29 13.99
CA PRO A 95 -4.34 -4.23 12.72
C PRO A 95 -4.00 -2.99 11.88
N ASP A 96 -3.39 -1.95 12.45
CA ASP A 96 -3.27 -0.64 11.79
C ASP A 96 -1.97 -0.44 11.00
N ALA A 97 -0.95 -1.24 11.27
CA ALA A 97 0.35 -1.18 10.61
C ALA A 97 1.04 -2.56 10.61
N PHE A 98 1.96 -2.78 9.67
CA PHE A 98 2.60 -4.09 9.50
C PHE A 98 4.06 -3.98 9.10
N ASP A 99 4.91 -4.90 9.57
CA ASP A 99 6.07 -5.30 8.77
C ASP A 99 5.73 -6.51 7.87
N CYS A 100 6.69 -6.98 7.08
CA CYS A 100 6.46 -8.03 6.09
C CYS A 100 5.86 -9.31 6.67
N SER A 101 6.50 -9.87 7.71
CA SER A 101 6.07 -11.10 8.36
C SER A 101 4.87 -10.90 9.28
N GLY A 102 4.71 -9.70 9.87
CA GLY A 102 3.54 -9.31 10.64
C GLY A 102 2.27 -9.23 9.78
N LEU A 103 2.38 -8.76 8.52
CA LEU A 103 1.27 -8.79 7.57
C LEU A 103 0.82 -10.22 7.28
N VAL A 104 1.77 -11.09 6.90
CA VAL A 104 1.49 -12.51 6.60
C VAL A 104 0.86 -13.20 7.81
N GLN A 105 1.42 -12.98 9.00
CA GLN A 105 0.90 -13.52 10.25
C GLN A 105 -0.53 -13.05 10.53
N TYR A 106 -0.83 -11.76 10.33
CA TYR A 106 -2.14 -11.20 10.57
C TYR A 106 -3.20 -11.76 9.60
N VAL A 107 -2.88 -11.80 8.31
CA VAL A 107 -3.80 -12.28 7.27
C VAL A 107 -4.21 -13.73 7.53
N TYR A 108 -3.22 -14.60 7.77
CA TYR A 108 -3.49 -16.00 8.11
C TYR A 108 -4.12 -16.19 9.49
N GLY A 109 -3.73 -15.38 10.47
CA GLY A 109 -4.30 -15.41 11.82
C GLY A 109 -5.79 -15.07 11.83
N ALA A 110 -6.22 -14.10 11.03
CA ALA A 110 -7.63 -13.77 10.83
C ALA A 110 -8.41 -14.89 10.11
N ALA A 111 -7.72 -15.72 9.32
CA ALA A 111 -8.26 -16.95 8.73
C ALA A 111 -8.09 -18.19 9.64
N GLY A 112 -7.73 -18.02 10.92
CA GLY A 112 -7.62 -19.10 11.91
C GLY A 112 -6.31 -19.90 11.87
N ILE A 113 -5.35 -19.53 11.02
CA ILE A 113 -4.07 -20.20 10.86
C ILE A 113 -2.97 -19.44 11.61
N LYS A 114 -2.38 -20.09 12.62
CA LYS A 114 -1.31 -19.48 13.42
C LYS A 114 0.04 -19.63 12.73
N LEU A 115 0.65 -18.50 12.39
CA LEU A 115 2.01 -18.46 11.85
C LEU A 115 3.02 -17.91 12.87
N PRO A 116 4.28 -18.38 12.84
CA PRO A 116 5.38 -17.76 13.57
C PRO A 116 5.57 -16.29 13.19
N ARG A 117 6.20 -15.53 14.08
CA ARG A 117 6.39 -14.08 13.89
C ARG A 117 7.43 -13.73 12.85
N VAL A 118 8.46 -14.56 12.67
CA VAL A 118 9.67 -14.22 11.93
C VAL A 118 9.71 -14.96 10.59
N VAL A 119 10.17 -14.27 9.54
CA VAL A 119 10.32 -14.77 8.15
C VAL A 119 10.94 -16.17 8.10
N SER A 120 12.08 -16.36 8.76
CA SER A 120 12.82 -17.62 8.76
C SER A 120 12.11 -18.80 9.44
N GLN A 121 11.10 -18.52 10.27
CA GLN A 121 10.25 -19.53 10.87
C GLN A 121 9.03 -19.80 10.00
N GLN A 122 8.44 -18.76 9.41
CA GLN A 122 7.33 -18.89 8.46
C GLN A 122 7.72 -19.74 7.24
N SER A 123 8.96 -19.64 6.75
CA SER A 123 9.46 -20.45 5.64
C SER A 123 9.57 -21.95 5.92
N ARG A 124 9.33 -22.37 7.16
CA ARG A 124 9.32 -23.79 7.58
C ARG A 124 7.92 -24.29 7.91
N VAL A 125 6.89 -23.48 7.68
CA VAL A 125 5.49 -23.85 7.93
C VAL A 125 4.82 -24.29 6.63
N GLY A 126 4.14 -25.43 6.67
CA GLY A 126 3.44 -25.97 5.50
C GLY A 126 4.38 -26.76 4.58
N SER A 127 3.99 -26.88 3.32
CA SER A 127 4.70 -27.64 2.30
C SER A 127 5.47 -26.73 1.35
N ALA A 128 6.70 -27.09 0.99
CA ALA A 128 7.47 -26.34 -0.01
C ALA A 128 6.77 -26.35 -1.38
N VAL A 129 6.82 -25.22 -2.08
CA VAL A 129 6.18 -25.02 -3.39
C VAL A 129 7.23 -24.56 -4.40
N GLN A 130 7.24 -25.19 -5.57
CA GLN A 130 8.05 -24.72 -6.70
C GLN A 130 7.47 -23.43 -7.27
N LYS A 131 8.32 -22.55 -7.81
CA LYS A 131 7.89 -21.24 -8.30
C LYS A 131 6.80 -21.34 -9.38
N GLU A 132 6.83 -22.40 -10.18
CA GLU A 132 5.90 -22.68 -11.26
C GLU A 132 4.53 -23.18 -10.75
N ASP A 133 4.49 -23.69 -9.52
CA ASP A 133 3.31 -24.27 -8.87
C ASP A 133 2.62 -23.31 -7.91
N LEU A 134 3.03 -22.04 -7.89
CA LEU A 134 2.48 -21.01 -7.00
C LEU A 134 0.97 -20.83 -7.20
N LYS A 135 0.24 -20.80 -6.08
CA LYS A 135 -1.21 -20.61 -6.00
C LYS A 135 -1.55 -19.45 -5.08
N PHE A 136 -2.73 -18.88 -5.29
CA PHE A 136 -3.28 -17.83 -4.45
C PHE A 136 -3.15 -18.21 -2.96
N GLY A 137 -2.57 -17.31 -2.17
CA GLY A 137 -2.34 -17.48 -0.74
C GLY A 137 -0.96 -18.07 -0.38
N ASP A 138 -0.21 -18.67 -1.30
CA ASP A 138 1.13 -19.19 -0.97
C ASP A 138 2.03 -18.09 -0.39
N ILE A 139 2.81 -18.43 0.62
CA ILE A 139 3.75 -17.49 1.24
C ILE A 139 5.05 -17.58 0.48
N ILE A 140 5.54 -16.45 -0.02
CA ILE A 140 6.78 -16.34 -0.77
C ILE A 140 7.84 -15.60 0.04
N PHE A 141 9.11 -15.94 -0.20
CA PHE A 141 10.23 -15.46 0.59
C PHE A 141 11.36 -14.94 -0.29
N PHE A 142 11.99 -13.87 0.19
CA PHE A 142 13.06 -13.17 -0.50
C PHE A 142 14.27 -12.98 0.42
N SER A 143 15.44 -12.80 -0.17
CA SER A 143 16.67 -12.34 0.51
C SER A 143 17.10 -10.97 -0.05
N ASP A 144 18.11 -10.35 0.55
CA ASP A 144 18.77 -9.13 0.05
C ASP A 144 20.10 -9.40 -0.67
N GLY A 145 20.25 -10.60 -1.25
CA GLY A 145 21.47 -11.04 -1.94
C GLY A 145 22.34 -11.99 -1.11
N GLY A 146 22.01 -12.19 0.17
CA GLY A 146 22.61 -13.21 1.03
C GLY A 146 21.81 -14.52 1.11
N GLU A 147 22.24 -15.40 2.01
CA GLU A 147 21.55 -16.68 2.31
C GLU A 147 20.35 -16.50 3.26
N THR A 148 20.25 -15.35 3.93
CA THR A 148 19.22 -15.10 4.93
C THR A 148 17.93 -14.59 4.27
N LEU A 149 16.80 -15.15 4.67
CA LEU A 149 15.49 -14.63 4.28
C LEU A 149 15.20 -13.34 5.05
N THR A 150 15.04 -12.24 4.32
CA THR A 150 14.87 -10.89 4.88
C THR A 150 13.47 -10.35 4.67
N HIS A 151 12.72 -10.89 3.70
CA HIS A 151 11.40 -10.38 3.33
C HIS A 151 10.43 -11.49 2.94
N THR A 152 9.14 -11.22 3.08
CA THR A 152 8.06 -12.17 2.76
C THR A 152 6.80 -11.46 2.27
N GLY A 153 5.98 -12.19 1.52
CA GLY A 153 4.68 -11.73 1.03
C GLY A 153 3.76 -12.90 0.71
N LEU A 154 2.53 -12.56 0.29
CA LEU A 154 1.48 -13.50 -0.08
C LEU A 154 1.29 -13.48 -1.58
N TYR A 155 1.49 -14.62 -2.25
CA TYR A 155 1.23 -14.73 -3.68
C TYR A 155 -0.25 -14.59 -3.98
N ILE A 156 -0.57 -13.73 -4.93
CA ILE A 156 -1.94 -13.44 -5.37
C ILE A 156 -2.24 -14.22 -6.66
N GLY A 157 -1.34 -14.20 -7.63
CA GLY A 157 -1.55 -14.83 -8.94
C GLY A 157 -0.96 -13.99 -10.06
N SER A 158 -0.73 -14.61 -11.22
CA SER A 158 -0.15 -13.92 -12.39
C SER A 158 1.16 -13.14 -12.08
N GLY A 159 1.98 -13.68 -11.18
CA GLY A 159 3.21 -13.02 -10.70
C GLY A 159 3.01 -11.98 -9.61
N TYR A 160 1.77 -11.53 -9.35
CA TYR A 160 1.49 -10.57 -8.29
C TYR A 160 1.58 -11.20 -6.91
N PHE A 161 2.09 -10.42 -5.96
CA PHE A 161 2.09 -10.76 -4.55
C PHE A 161 1.89 -9.51 -3.70
N MET A 162 1.29 -9.70 -2.53
CA MET A 162 1.03 -8.67 -1.54
C MET A 162 2.11 -8.68 -0.46
N HIS A 163 2.60 -7.51 -0.06
CA HIS A 163 3.58 -7.39 1.00
C HIS A 163 3.52 -6.02 1.70
N SER A 164 4.17 -5.92 2.86
CA SER A 164 4.52 -4.66 3.51
C SER A 164 6.01 -4.40 3.25
N PRO A 165 6.39 -3.51 2.30
CA PRO A 165 7.74 -3.50 1.74
C PRO A 165 8.82 -2.99 2.71
N ALA A 166 8.74 -1.73 3.12
CA ALA A 166 9.78 -1.05 3.87
C ALA A 166 9.26 0.25 4.50
N THR A 167 10.05 0.83 5.39
CA THR A 167 9.77 2.10 6.07
C THR A 167 9.46 3.22 5.06
N GLY A 168 8.36 3.93 5.29
CA GLY A 168 7.89 4.99 4.39
C GLY A 168 6.93 4.51 3.30
N GLU A 169 6.76 3.20 3.16
CA GLU A 169 5.84 2.59 2.22
C GLU A 169 4.59 2.04 2.90
N VAL A 170 3.67 1.54 2.08
CA VAL A 170 2.40 0.96 2.50
C VAL A 170 2.27 -0.45 1.96
N VAL A 171 1.40 -1.24 2.59
CA VAL A 171 0.96 -2.53 2.08
C VAL A 171 0.45 -2.36 0.65
N THR A 172 1.02 -3.11 -0.28
CA THR A 172 0.89 -2.93 -1.72
C THR A 172 1.00 -4.28 -2.43
N LEU A 173 0.70 -4.30 -3.73
CA LEU A 173 1.11 -5.37 -4.62
C LEU A 173 2.42 -5.01 -5.34
N SER A 174 3.23 -6.01 -5.59
CA SER A 174 4.39 -6.02 -6.50
C SER A 174 4.31 -7.25 -7.39
N ASN A 175 5.14 -7.30 -8.44
CA ASN A 175 5.20 -8.43 -9.37
C ASN A 175 6.57 -9.12 -9.35
N LEU A 176 6.55 -10.46 -9.36
CA LEU A 176 7.75 -11.30 -9.44
C LEU A 176 8.57 -11.12 -10.73
N SER A 177 8.02 -10.45 -11.75
CA SER A 177 8.75 -10.09 -12.97
C SER A 177 9.56 -8.80 -12.85
N GLU A 178 9.41 -8.04 -11.77
CA GLU A 178 10.26 -6.87 -11.52
C GLU A 178 11.69 -7.34 -11.21
N GLU A 179 12.69 -6.69 -11.80
CA GLU A 179 14.11 -7.08 -11.75
C GLU A 179 14.58 -7.39 -10.33
N TYR A 180 14.25 -6.52 -9.37
CA TYR A 180 14.56 -6.74 -7.96
C TYR A 180 13.98 -8.06 -7.42
N TYR A 181 12.71 -8.38 -7.67
CA TYR A 181 12.10 -9.61 -7.16
C TYR A 181 12.50 -10.86 -7.93
N VAL A 182 12.91 -10.72 -9.19
CA VAL A 182 13.53 -11.82 -9.96
C VAL A 182 14.80 -12.28 -9.25
N GLU A 183 15.68 -11.34 -8.90
CA GLU A 183 16.96 -11.65 -8.25
C GLU A 183 16.80 -12.11 -6.80
N MET A 184 15.79 -11.61 -6.09
CA MET A 184 15.67 -11.79 -4.65
C MET A 184 14.79 -12.96 -4.22
N TYR A 185 14.00 -13.57 -5.12
CA TYR A 185 13.13 -14.71 -4.78
C TYR A 185 13.95 -15.94 -4.34
N ARG A 186 13.56 -16.59 -3.24
CA ARG A 186 14.28 -17.75 -2.69
C ARG A 186 13.42 -18.99 -2.50
N ALA A 187 12.19 -18.83 -2.01
CA ALA A 187 11.36 -19.98 -1.65
C ALA A 187 9.88 -19.62 -1.60
N ALA A 188 9.04 -20.65 -1.58
CA ALA A 188 7.63 -20.54 -1.26
C ALA A 188 7.15 -21.73 -0.43
N VAL A 189 6.13 -21.48 0.39
CA VAL A 189 5.41 -22.52 1.13
C VAL A 189 3.91 -22.35 1.02
N ARG A 190 3.20 -23.47 1.07
CA ARG A 190 1.73 -23.54 1.09
C ARG A 190 1.24 -24.02 2.43
N VAL A 191 0.37 -23.23 3.04
CA VAL A 191 -0.24 -23.53 4.35
C VAL A 191 -1.72 -23.92 4.23
N LEU A 192 -2.40 -23.43 3.18
CA LEU A 192 -3.75 -23.87 2.83
C LEU A 192 -3.72 -25.32 2.31
N LYS A 193 -4.71 -26.12 2.70
CA LYS A 193 -4.84 -27.53 2.29
C LYS A 193 -5.60 -27.67 0.98
#